data_AF-A0A8T3WWS0-F1
#
_entry.id   AF-A0A8T3WWS0-F1
#
_cell.length_a   1.000
_cell.length_b   1.000
_cell.length_c   1.000
_cell.angle_alpha   90.00
_cell.angle_beta   90.00
_cell.angle_gamma   90.00
#
_symmetry.space_group_name_H-M   'P 1'
#
loop_
_entity.id
_entity.type
_entity.pdbx_description
1 polymer ?
#
loop_
_entity_poly.entity_id
_entity_poly.type
_entity_poly.pdbx_seq_one_letter_code
_entity_poly.pdbx_strand_id
1 'polypeptide(L)'
;MQIAELKNGSSKVSITAKVVEKGKTREVNTRFGQNQVAEATIEDASGSIVLVLWGDEIMKINDGDSIKIENGYVKEWNGTLQLSVGKFGKLTVL
;
A
#
# COMPACT_ATOMS: atom_id res chain seq x y z
N MET A 1 -8.88 -8.57 -8.74
CA MET A 1 -8.48 -9.32 -7.52
C MET A 1 -9.15 -8.66 -6.34
N GLN A 2 -9.44 -9.45 -5.31
CA GLN A 2 -9.98 -8.95 -4.04
C GLN A 2 -8.90 -8.99 -2.96
N ILE A 3 -9.00 -8.11 -1.95
CA ILE A 3 -8.08 -8.10 -0.81
C ILE A 3 -8.06 -9.45 -0.07
N ALA A 4 -9.22 -10.09 0.11
CA ALA A 4 -9.32 -11.37 0.81
C ALA A 4 -8.53 -12.52 0.14
N GLU A 5 -8.19 -12.40 -1.15
CA GLU A 5 -7.42 -13.39 -1.91
C GLU A 5 -5.90 -13.17 -1.82
N LEU A 6 -5.48 -12.06 -1.21
CA LEU A 6 -4.07 -11.68 -1.12
C LEU A 6 -3.34 -12.52 -0.08
N LYS A 7 -2.16 -13.00 -0.47
CA LYS A 7 -1.27 -13.80 0.39
C LYS A 7 0.16 -13.34 0.21
N ASN A 8 1.03 -13.73 1.14
CA ASN A 8 2.45 -13.45 1.03
C ASN A 8 3.00 -13.97 -0.32
N GLY A 9 3.70 -13.12 -1.05
CA GLY A 9 4.23 -13.43 -2.38
C GLY A 9 3.25 -13.19 -3.54
N SER A 10 2.01 -12.74 -3.29
CA SER A 10 1.13 -12.27 -4.36
C SER A 10 1.78 -11.10 -5.09
N SER A 11 1.86 -11.19 -6.41
CA SER A 11 2.46 -10.17 -7.29
C SER A 11 1.51 -9.84 -8.43
N LYS A 12 1.78 -8.74 -9.14
CA LYS A 12 0.88 -8.20 -10.19
C LYS A 12 -0.53 -7.92 -9.65
N VAL A 13 -0.60 -7.51 -8.39
CA VAL A 13 -1.85 -7.23 -7.70
C VAL A 13 -2.45 -5.94 -8.26
N SER A 14 -3.67 -6.05 -8.79
CA SER A 14 -4.45 -4.92 -9.28
C SER A 14 -5.80 -4.89 -8.58
N ILE A 15 -5.99 -3.92 -7.70
CA ILE A 15 -7.18 -3.77 -6.85
C ILE A 15 -7.61 -2.30 -6.79
N THR A 16 -8.88 -2.09 -6.49
CA THR A 16 -9.43 -0.77 -6.16
C THR A 16 -9.95 -0.84 -4.74
N ALA A 17 -9.52 0.10 -3.91
CA ALA A 17 -9.81 0.10 -2.49
C ALA A 17 -9.95 1.54 -1.99
N LYS A 18 -10.63 1.72 -0.86
CA LYS A 18 -10.77 3.00 -0.18
C LYS A 18 -9.76 3.08 0.96
N VAL A 19 -9.16 4.24 1.15
CA VAL A 19 -8.27 4.53 2.27
C VAL A 19 -9.12 4.83 3.48
N VAL A 20 -9.01 3.98 4.51
CA VAL A 20 -9.75 4.13 5.76
C VAL A 20 -9.00 5.05 6.70
N GLU A 21 -7.69 4.79 6.84
CA GLU A 21 -6.84 5.50 7.78
C GLU A 21 -5.41 5.50 7.27
N LYS A 22 -4.78 6.67 7.24
CA LYS A 22 -3.37 6.86 6.95
C LYS A 22 -2.63 7.08 8.24
N GLY A 23 -1.78 6.13 8.56
CA GLY A 23 -0.87 6.19 9.70
C GLY A 23 0.20 7.26 9.55
N LYS A 24 0.99 7.40 10.60
CA LYS A 24 2.05 8.42 10.67
C LYS A 24 3.19 8.10 9.70
N THR A 25 3.66 9.14 9.02
CA THR A 25 4.92 9.08 8.26
C THR A 25 6.09 8.85 9.22
N ARG A 26 6.91 7.85 8.93
CA ARG A 26 8.17 7.59 9.62
C ARG A 26 9.33 7.71 8.63
N GLU A 27 10.45 8.24 9.10
CA GLU A 27 11.70 8.24 8.34
C GLU A 27 12.44 6.93 8.58
N VAL A 28 12.84 6.28 7.48
CA VAL A 28 13.59 5.04 7.48
C VAL A 28 14.92 5.23 6.76
N ASN A 29 15.99 4.79 7.39
CA ASN A 29 17.31 4.74 6.76
C ASN A 29 17.39 3.48 5.92
N THR A 30 17.36 3.64 4.60
CA THR A 30 17.56 2.56 3.64
C THR A 30 19.03 2.51 3.22
N ARG A 31 19.45 1.41 2.58
CA ARG A 31 20.81 1.27 2.01
C ARG A 31 21.15 2.35 0.97
N PHE A 32 20.13 3.01 0.42
CA PHE A 32 20.26 4.05 -0.60
C PHE A 32 20.09 5.47 -0.04
N GLY A 33 19.91 5.62 1.28
CA GLY A 33 19.70 6.92 1.95
C GLY A 33 18.44 6.95 2.83
N GLN A 34 18.17 8.10 3.42
CA GLN A 34 16.91 8.35 4.13
C GLN A 34 15.74 8.33 3.15
N ASN A 35 14.68 7.62 3.51
CA ASN A 35 13.43 7.62 2.79
C ASN A 35 12.27 7.71 3.79
N GLN A 36 11.11 8.17 3.34
CA GLN A 36 9.91 8.24 4.14
C GLN A 36 8.99 7.09 3.81
N VAL A 37 8.38 6.51 4.83
CA VAL A 37 7.37 5.47 4.68
C VAL A 37 6.19 5.76 5.58
N ALA A 38 4.98 5.54 5.07
CA ALA A 38 3.75 5.57 5.85
C ALA A 38 2.97 4.28 5.61
N GLU A 39 2.24 3.85 6.63
CA GLU A 39 1.34 2.70 6.56
C GLU A 39 -0.08 3.25 6.51
N ALA A 40 -0.88 2.83 5.53
CA ALA A 40 -2.27 3.22 5.39
C ALA A 40 -3.15 1.98 5.32
N THR A 41 -4.24 1.95 6.07
CA THR A 41 -5.24 0.89 6.00
C THR A 41 -6.15 1.16 4.82
N ILE A 42 -6.24 0.21 3.90
CA ILE A 42 -7.15 0.25 2.77
C ILE A 42 -8.16 -0.89 2.85
N GLU A 43 -9.38 -0.63 2.42
CA GLU A 43 -10.47 -1.60 2.43
C GLU A 43 -11.16 -1.70 1.06
N ASP A 44 -11.59 -2.91 0.73
CA ASP A 44 -12.48 -3.19 -0.38
C ASP A 44 -13.69 -3.99 0.14
N ALA A 45 -14.58 -4.41 -0.77
CA ALA A 45 -15.77 -5.18 -0.40
C ALA A 45 -15.47 -6.56 0.22
N SER A 46 -14.22 -7.05 0.13
CA SER A 46 -13.80 -8.37 0.61
C SER A 46 -13.05 -8.32 1.94
N GLY A 47 -12.38 -7.22 2.26
CA GLY A 47 -11.60 -7.06 3.48
C GLY A 47 -10.68 -5.85 3.48
N SER A 48 -9.73 -5.85 4.41
CA SER A 48 -8.78 -4.75 4.62
C SER A 48 -7.33 -5.24 4.60
N ILE A 49 -6.41 -4.41 4.09
CA ILE A 49 -4.96 -4.68 4.11
C ILE A 49 -4.18 -3.39 4.40
N VAL A 50 -2.97 -3.55 4.94
CA VAL A 50 -2.04 -2.43 5.14
C VAL A 50 -1.33 -2.14 3.82
N LEU A 51 -1.50 -0.93 3.30
CA LEU A 51 -0.76 -0.35 2.18
C LEU A 51 0.46 0.41 2.71
N VAL A 52 1.63 0.12 2.16
CA VAL A 52 2.88 0.81 2.47
C VAL A 52 3.15 1.83 1.37
N LEU A 53 3.18 3.09 1.78
CA LEU A 53 3.39 4.26 0.92
C LEU A 53 4.83 4.77 1.09
N TRP A 54 5.47 5.08 -0.02
CA TRP A 54 6.86 5.57 -0.04
C TRP A 54 6.94 7.01 -0.54
N GLY A 55 7.74 7.84 0.15
CA GLY A 55 8.07 9.20 -0.27
C GLY A 55 6.84 10.01 -0.73
N ASP A 56 6.83 10.40 -2.00
CA ASP A 56 5.77 11.23 -2.59
C ASP A 56 4.39 10.58 -2.59
N GLU A 57 4.28 9.24 -2.57
CA GLU A 57 2.99 8.54 -2.49
C GLU A 57 2.25 8.90 -1.21
N ILE A 58 3.00 9.15 -0.14
CA ILE A 58 2.46 9.54 1.15
C ILE A 58 1.71 10.86 1.01
N MET A 59 2.19 11.82 0.20
CA MET A 59 1.53 13.12 0.06
C MET A 59 0.32 13.07 -0.88
N LYS A 60 0.25 12.07 -1.77
CA LYS A 60 -0.82 11.94 -2.77
C LYS A 60 -2.11 11.34 -2.20
N ILE A 61 -2.02 10.60 -1.09
CA ILE A 61 -3.14 9.87 -0.52
C ILE A 61 -3.58 10.49 0.80
N ASN A 62 -4.89 10.60 0.98
CA ASN A 62 -5.56 11.04 2.20
C ASN A 62 -6.63 10.05 2.66
N ASP A 63 -7.07 10.23 3.89
CA ASP A 63 -8.15 9.44 4.49
C ASP A 63 -9.45 9.68 3.71
N GLY A 64 -10.14 8.59 3.37
CA GLY A 64 -11.37 8.62 2.59
C GLY A 64 -11.18 8.53 1.07
N ASP A 65 -9.96 8.67 0.57
CA ASP A 65 -9.68 8.60 -0.87
C ASP A 65 -9.95 7.21 -1.43
N SER A 66 -10.52 7.16 -2.63
CA SER A 66 -10.58 5.92 -3.41
C SER A 66 -9.33 5.81 -4.27
N ILE A 67 -8.63 4.69 -4.16
CA ILE A 67 -7.38 4.48 -4.87
C ILE A 67 -7.44 3.21 -5.71
N LYS A 68 -6.72 3.24 -6.83
CA LYS A 68 -6.44 2.09 -7.67
C LYS A 68 -4.95 1.77 -7.62
N ILE A 69 -4.66 0.52 -7.28
CA ILE A 69 -3.32 -0.04 -7.28
C ILE A 69 -3.21 -0.96 -8.48
N GLU A 70 -2.12 -0.83 -9.24
CA GLU A 70 -1.81 -1.67 -10.39
C GLU A 70 -0.39 -2.21 -10.25
N ASN A 71 -0.18 -3.49 -10.55
CA ASN A 71 1.13 -4.16 -10.41
C ASN A 71 1.75 -4.03 -8.99
N GLY A 72 0.91 -4.07 -7.96
CA GLY A 72 1.35 -4.16 -6.57
C GLY A 72 1.91 -5.53 -6.22
N TYR A 73 2.56 -5.62 -5.06
CA TYR A 73 3.03 -6.87 -4.49
C TYR A 73 2.74 -6.92 -2.99
N VAL A 74 2.42 -8.11 -2.51
CA VAL A 74 2.12 -8.37 -1.11
C VAL A 74 3.31 -9.06 -0.47
N LYS A 75 3.77 -8.49 0.62
CA LYS A 75 4.87 -9.00 1.42
C LYS A 75 4.43 -9.08 2.87
N GLU A 76 4.78 -10.17 3.53
CA GLU A 76 4.63 -10.25 4.98
C GLU A 76 5.79 -9.54 5.69
N TRP A 77 5.45 -8.65 6.62
CA TRP A 77 6.40 -7.99 7.51
C TRP A 77 5.92 -8.15 8.95
N ASN A 78 6.77 -8.75 9.79
CA ASN A 78 6.48 -8.99 11.21
C ASN A 78 5.11 -9.66 11.45
N GLY A 79 4.75 -10.65 10.62
CA GLY A 79 3.48 -11.38 10.69
C GLY A 79 2.26 -10.65 10.13
N THR A 80 2.43 -9.46 9.56
CA THR A 80 1.35 -8.69 8.93
C THR A 80 1.54 -8.62 7.42
N LEU A 81 0.48 -8.91 6.64
CA LEU A 81 0.51 -8.73 5.19
C LEU A 81 0.47 -7.25 4.84
N GLN A 82 1.44 -6.83 4.05
CA GLN A 82 1.61 -5.47 3.57
C GLN A 82 1.58 -5.45 2.05
N LEU A 83 0.73 -4.62 1.47
CA LEU A 83 0.70 -4.30 0.05
C LEU A 83 1.64 -3.12 -0.21
N SER A 84 2.52 -3.24 -1.19
CA SER A 84 3.36 -2.14 -1.66
C SER A 84 3.26 -1.99 -3.17
N VAL A 85 3.50 -0.78 -3.64
CA VAL A 85 3.61 -0.47 -5.06
C VAL A 85 5.08 -0.53 -5.44
N GLY A 86 5.44 -1.48 -6.30
CA GLY A 86 6.84 -1.65 -6.74
C GLY A 86 7.24 -0.63 -7.80
N LYS A 87 8.49 -0.72 -8.27
CA LYS A 87 9.03 0.13 -9.35
C LYS A 87 8.18 0.14 -10.63
N PHE A 88 7.50 -0.97 -10.93
CA PHE A 88 6.61 -1.13 -12.10
C PHE A 88 5.13 -1.03 -11.72
N GLY A 89 4.85 -0.74 -10.45
CA GLY A 89 3.52 -0.52 -9.93
C GLY A 89 3.06 0.91 -10.19
N LYS A 90 1.74 1.10 -10.17
CA LYS A 90 1.12 2.41 -10.24
C LYS A 90 0.07 2.55 -9.16
N LEU A 91 0.10 3.69 -8.48
CA LEU A 91 -0.92 4.12 -7.56
C LEU A 91 -1.64 5.33 -8.16
N THR A 92 -2.96 5.28 -8.23
CA THR A 92 -3.80 6.37 -8.77
C THR A 92 -4.93 6.66 -7.79
N VAL A 93 -5.12 7.92 -7.42
CA VAL A 93 -6.30 8.38 -6.69
C VAL A 93 -7.41 8.62 -7.71
N LEU A 94 -8.63 8.15 -7.40
CA LEU A 94 -9.81 8.21 -8.25
C LEU A 94 -10.68 9.44 -7.96
#